data_AF-F9HH32-F1
#
_entry.id   AF-F9HH32-F1
#
_cell.length_a   1.000
_cell.length_b   1.000
_cell.length_c   1.000
_cell.angle_alpha   90.00
_cell.angle_beta   90.00
_cell.angle_gamma   90.00
#
_symmetry.space_group_name_H-M   'P 1'
#
loop_
_entity.id
_entity.type
_entity.pdbx_description
1 polymer ?
#
loop_
_entity_poly.entity_id
_entity_poly.type
_entity_poly.pdbx_seq_one_letter_code
_entity_poly.pdbx_strand_id
1 'polypeptide(L)' 'MKNMKNIKNIYSPLIWLVLGVICLMIGLINHNQTFLLFAGCDIAIGCALLSIATEKKNDKGDDHGKKS' A
#
# COMPACT_ATOMS: atom_id res chain seq x y z
N MET A 1 9.59 -22.44 9.25
CA MET A 1 9.56 -22.06 7.81
C MET A 1 8.33 -21.23 7.38
N LYS A 2 7.74 -20.41 8.26
CA LYS A 2 6.63 -19.49 7.90
C LYS A 2 7.09 -18.03 7.76
N ASN A 3 8.17 -17.67 8.46
CA ASN A 3 8.73 -16.31 8.46
C ASN A 3 9.60 -15.97 7.24
N MET A 4 10.28 -16.95 6.62
CA MET A 4 11.13 -16.70 5.43
C MET A 4 10.36 -16.36 4.15
N LYS A 5 9.08 -16.79 4.02
CA LYS A 5 8.23 -16.45 2.86
C LYS A 5 7.75 -14.99 2.91
N ASN A 6 7.58 -14.43 4.12
CA ASN A 6 7.12 -13.05 4.31
C ASN A 6 8.20 -12.01 4.02
N ILE A 7 9.48 -12.32 4.27
CA ILE A 7 10.59 -11.39 4.01
C ILE A 7 10.67 -11.06 2.52
N LYS A 8 10.64 -12.09 1.65
CA LYS A 8 10.57 -11.93 0.19
C LYS A 8 9.36 -11.12 -0.27
N ASN A 9 8.23 -11.28 0.41
CA ASN A 9 7.00 -10.58 0.09
C ASN A 9 7.01 -9.09 0.50
N ILE A 10 7.83 -8.71 1.48
CA ILE A 10 7.98 -7.32 1.93
C ILE A 10 8.95 -6.54 1.05
N TYR A 11 9.95 -7.19 0.44
CA TYR A 11 10.87 -6.49 -0.48
C TYR A 11 10.17 -5.89 -1.69
N SER A 12 9.14 -6.56 -2.23
CA SER A 12 8.38 -6.07 -3.39
C SER A 12 7.75 -4.69 -3.15
N PRO A 13 6.92 -4.48 -2.10
CA PRO A 13 6.39 -3.15 -1.80
C PRO A 13 7.46 -2.17 -1.36
N LEU A 14 8.55 -2.62 -0.71
CA LEU A 14 9.64 -1.73 -0.29
C LEU A 14 10.42 -1.15 -1.48
N ILE A 15 10.71 -1.97 -2.48
CA ILE A 15 11.37 -1.54 -3.73
C ILE A 15 10.48 -0.56 -4.48
N TRP A 16 9.18 -0.84 -4.55
CA TRP A 16 8.22 0.02 -5.21
C TRP A 16 8.05 1.37 -4.50
N LEU A 17 8.03 1.37 -3.16
CA LEU A 17 8.03 2.58 -2.34
C LEU A 17 9.28 3.43 -2.58
N VAL A 18 10.47 2.81 -2.58
CA VAL A 18 11.74 3.51 -2.86
C VAL A 18 11.73 4.11 -4.26
N LEU A 19 11.22 3.38 -5.26
CA LEU A 19 11.11 3.88 -6.63
C LEU A 19 10.14 5.07 -6.72
N GLY A 20 8.99 5.00 -6.04
CA GLY A 20 8.03 6.10 -5.95
C GLY A 20 8.63 7.36 -5.33
N VAL A 21 9.42 7.24 -4.26
CA VAL A 21 10.12 8.36 -3.61
C VAL A 21 11.17 8.98 -4.54
N ILE A 22 11.92 8.17 -5.28
CA ILE A 22 12.90 8.69 -6.26
C ILE A 22 12.19 9.45 -7.38
N CYS A 23 11.10 8.89 -7.93
CA CYS A 23 10.27 9.57 -8.92
C CYS A 23 9.67 10.88 -8.40
N LEU A 24 9.22 10.91 -7.14
CA LEU A 24 8.72 12.11 -6.47
C LEU A 24 9.82 13.19 -6.38
N MET A 25 11.02 12.81 -5.94
CA MET A 25 12.15 13.74 -5.83
C MET A 25 12.56 14.31 -7.19
N ILE A 26 12.64 13.47 -8.23
CA ILE A 26 12.91 13.92 -9.61
C ILE A 26 11.80 14.87 -10.08
N GLY A 27 10.54 14.55 -9.81
CA GLY A 27 9.40 15.40 -10.14
C GLY A 27 9.47 16.77 -9.48
N LEU A 28 9.83 16.81 -8.20
CA LEU A 28 9.97 18.05 -7.43
C LEU A 28 11.12 18.91 -7.95
N ILE A 29 12.28 18.29 -8.21
CA ILE A 29 13.48 18.97 -8.72
C ILE A 29 13.24 19.51 -10.13
N ASN A 30 12.58 18.73 -10.99
CA ASN A 30 12.33 19.10 -12.39
C ASN A 30 11.05 19.92 -12.57
N HIS A 31 10.41 20.34 -11.47
CA HIS A 31 9.12 21.04 -11.43
C HIS A 31 8.03 20.39 -12.33
N ASN A 32 8.12 19.07 -12.48
CA ASN A 32 7.29 18.30 -13.39
C ASN A 32 6.11 17.74 -12.59
N GLN A 33 4.98 18.46 -12.64
CA GLN A 33 3.76 18.12 -11.91
C GLN A 33 3.25 16.69 -12.20
N THR A 34 3.58 16.13 -13.36
CA THR A 34 3.21 14.75 -13.74
C THR A 34 3.74 13.70 -12.76
N PHE A 35 4.96 13.87 -12.24
CA PHE A 35 5.54 12.92 -11.26
C PHE A 35 4.93 13.09 -9.87
N LEU A 36 4.56 14.31 -9.50
CA LEU A 36 3.84 14.59 -8.26
C LEU A 36 2.44 13.96 -8.29
N LEU A 37 1.73 14.08 -9.42
CA LEU A 37 0.42 13.47 -9.62
C LEU A 37 0.51 11.93 -9.60
N PHE A 38 1.54 11.38 -10.24
CA PHE A 38 1.80 9.94 -10.25
C PHE A 38 2.02 9.39 -8.83
N ALA A 39 2.90 10.02 -8.05
CA ALA A 39 3.15 9.64 -6.66
C ALA A 39 1.91 9.80 -5.76
N GLY A 40 1.07 10.82 -6.00
CA GLY A 40 -0.21 10.98 -5.30
C GLY A 40 -1.21 9.86 -5.60
N CYS A 41 -1.36 9.48 -6.87
CA CYS A 41 -2.21 8.35 -7.28
C CYS A 41 -1.74 7.03 -6.67
N ASP A 42 -0.43 6.82 -6.65
CA ASP A 42 0.24 5.64 -6.10
C ASP A 42 -0.12 5.41 -4.61
N ILE A 43 -0.02 6.47 -3.80
CA ILE A 43 -0.39 6.47 -2.38
C ILE A 43 -1.89 6.28 -2.20
N ALA A 44 -2.72 6.96 -3.01
CA ALA A 44 -4.17 6.86 -2.94
C ALA A 44 -4.68 5.44 -3.22
N ILE A 45 -4.13 4.77 -4.25
CA ILE A 45 -4.45 3.38 -4.57
C ILE A 45 -3.99 2.46 -3.44
N GLY A 46 -2.79 2.66 -2.90
CA GLY A 46 -2.28 1.92 -1.75
C GLY A 46 -3.20 2.03 -0.51
N CYS A 47 -3.65 3.24 -0.19
CA CYS A 47 -4.58 3.50 0.91
C CYS A 47 -5.98 2.93 0.66
N ALA A 48 -6.48 3.01 -0.58
CA ALA A 48 -7.77 2.42 -0.94
C ALA A 48 -7.74 0.90 -0.81
N LEU A 49 -6.69 0.25 -1.30
CA LEU A 49 -6.49 -1.20 -1.17
C LEU A 49 -6.32 -1.62 0.30
N LEU A 50 -5.59 -0.84 1.11
CA LEU A 50 -5.46 -1.09 2.54
C LEU A 50 -6.82 -0.95 3.26
N SER A 51 -7.62 0.06 2.90
CA SER A 51 -8.95 0.27 3.49
C SER A 51 -9.88 -0.89 3.13
N ILE A 52 -9.92 -1.33 1.86
CA ILE A 52 -10.70 -2.48 1.41
C ILE A 52 -10.23 -3.78 2.10
N ALA A 53 -8.92 -3.99 2.24
CA ALA A 53 -8.38 -5.15 2.93
C ALA A 53 -8.70 -5.16 4.44
N THR A 54 -8.78 -3.97 5.04
CA THR A 54 -9.15 -3.78 6.45
C THR A 54 -10.64 -3.98 6.66
N GLU A 55 -11.48 -3.44 5.77
CA GLU A 55 -12.92 -3.66 5.76
C GLU A 55 -13.25 -5.16 5.62
N LYS A 56 -12.62 -5.86 4.66
CA LYS A 56 -12.75 -7.32 4.51
C LYS A 56 -12.29 -8.13 5.73
N LYS A 57 -11.41 -7.58 6.57
CA LYS A 57 -10.96 -8.23 7.81
C LYS A 57 -11.96 -8.03 8.94
N ASN A 58 -12.58 -6.86 9.02
CA ASN A 58 -13.61 -6.55 10.02
C ASN A 58 -14.96 -7.21 9.67
N ASP A 59 -15.30 -7.35 8.39
CA ASP A 59 -16.50 -8.04 7.91
C ASP A 59 -16.49 -9.55 8.25
N LYS A 60 -15.30 -10.14 8.43
CA LYS A 60 -15.13 -11.52 8.92
C LYS A 60 -15.11 -11.64 10.46
N GLY A 61 -15.32 -10.54 11.17
CA GLY A 61 -15.30 -10.47 12.63
C GLY A 61 -16.67 -10.59 13.31
N ASP A 62 -17.78 -10.49 12.57
CA ASP A 62 -19.13 -10.38 13.18
C ASP A 62 -19.93 -11.69 13.23
N ASP A 63 -19.26 -12.84 13.08
CA ASP A 63 -19.86 -14.16 13.32
C ASP A 63 -19.39 -14.80 14.64
N HIS A 64 -19.01 -13.96 15.61
CA HIS A 64 -18.79 -14.39 16.99
C HIS A 64 -19.79 -13.75 17.94
N GLY A 65 -21.07 -13.99 17.70
CA GLY A 65 -22.14 -13.48 18.55
C GLY A 65 -23.56 -13.99 18.30
N LYS A 66 -23.81 -14.90 17.34
CA LYS A 66 -25.03 -15.73 17.38
C LYS A 66 -24.83 -16.82 18.45
N LYS A 67 -25.20 -16.53 19.69
CA LYS A 67 -25.70 -17.55 20.62
C LYS A 67 -26.53 -16.91 21.74
N SER A 68 -27.82 -17.27 21.69
CA SER A 68 -28.90 -17.13 22.67
C SER A 68 -29.57 -15.76 22.81
#